data_AF-A0A959KVR1-F1
#
_entry.id   AF-A0A959KVR1-F1
#
_cell.length_a   1.000
_cell.length_b   1.000
_cell.length_c   1.000
_cell.angle_alpha   90.00
_cell.angle_beta   90.00
_cell.angle_gamma   90.00
#
_symmetry.space_group_name_H-M   'P 1'
#
loop_
_entity.id
_entity.type
_entity.pdbx_description
1 polymer ?
#
loop_
_entity_poly.entity_id
_entity_poly.type
_entity_poly.pdbx_seq_one_letter_code
_entity_poly.pdbx_strand_id
1 'polypeptide(L)'
;WILALILGLSFVACTNTSPEEHDEEAMEEETTGPAEYTVTAFTPSAEFGDASIDGVEFSNGKFDFQIGGSTYKLGVQTPDAPQKMCANSAEGQHIHLIVDNEPYAAKYTASFDYQIPDGEHYVLAFLSR
;
A
#
# COMPACT_ATOMS: atom_id res chain seq x y z
N TRP A 1 -20.24 -42.94 37.17
CA TRP A 1 -21.54 -42.46 37.70
C TRP A 1 -21.42 -40.95 37.77
N ILE A 2 -22.22 -40.09 37.14
CA ILE A 2 -23.51 -40.17 36.45
C ILE A 2 -23.66 -38.79 35.74
N LEU A 3 -24.37 -38.77 34.60
CA LEU A 3 -25.14 -37.67 33.94
C LEU A 3 -24.55 -36.23 33.92
N ALA A 4 -24.33 -35.60 32.77
CA ALA A 4 -25.31 -35.04 31.80
C ALA A 4 -26.13 -33.83 32.31
N LEU A 5 -25.96 -32.64 31.69
CA LEU A 5 -26.96 -31.58 31.38
C LEU A 5 -26.21 -30.32 30.87
N ILE A 6 -26.22 -29.96 29.57
CA ILE A 6 -27.15 -29.06 28.84
C ILE A 6 -27.39 -27.66 29.48
N LEU A 7 -27.30 -26.62 28.63
CA LEU A 7 -28.02 -25.33 28.66
C LEU A 7 -27.36 -24.21 29.49
N GLY A 8 -27.17 -22.97 29.03
CA GLY A 8 -27.55 -22.26 27.80
C GLY A 8 -27.07 -20.79 27.90
N LEU A 9 -27.07 -20.08 26.77
CA LEU A 9 -26.78 -18.64 26.65
C LEU A 9 -27.62 -17.79 27.61
N SER A 10 -27.03 -16.69 28.11
CA SER A 10 -27.77 -15.45 28.38
C SER A 10 -26.80 -14.26 28.39
N PHE A 11 -26.91 -13.42 27.36
CA PHE A 11 -26.34 -12.08 27.35
C PHE A 11 -27.06 -11.24 28.42
N VAL A 12 -26.30 -10.72 29.39
CA VAL A 12 -26.82 -9.80 30.40
C VAL A 12 -26.85 -8.41 29.80
N ALA A 13 -28.06 -7.90 29.60
CA ALA A 13 -28.34 -6.50 29.30
C ALA A 13 -28.14 -5.62 30.54
N CYS A 14 -27.52 -4.45 30.37
CA CYS A 14 -27.47 -3.40 31.39
C CYS A 14 -28.58 -2.37 31.17
N THR A 15 -29.56 -2.43 32.07
CA THR A 15 -30.34 -1.37 32.75
C THR A 15 -30.61 -0.01 32.07
N ASN A 16 -31.90 0.27 31.92
CA ASN A 16 -32.54 1.55 31.62
C ASN A 16 -32.24 2.66 32.65
N THR A 17 -31.92 3.85 32.14
CA THR A 17 -32.23 5.16 32.73
C THR A 17 -33.29 5.84 31.84
N SER A 18 -34.23 6.56 32.46
CA SER A 18 -35.46 7.18 31.93
C SER A 18 -35.26 8.13 30.72
N PRO A 19 -36.34 8.46 29.98
CA PRO A 19 -36.31 8.88 28.59
C PRO A 19 -35.96 10.37 28.45
N GLU A 20 -34.92 10.66 27.67
CA GLU A 20 -34.91 11.90 26.90
C GLU A 20 -35.72 11.66 25.63
N GLU A 21 -36.67 12.55 25.37
CA GLU A 21 -37.35 12.65 24.09
C GLU A 21 -36.29 12.86 23.02
N HIS A 22 -35.96 11.78 22.31
CA HIS A 22 -35.22 11.88 21.08
C HIS A 22 -36.22 12.34 20.04
N ASP A 23 -36.25 13.65 19.79
CA ASP A 23 -36.87 14.21 18.61
C ASP A 23 -36.39 13.38 17.42
N GLU A 24 -37.33 12.71 16.76
CA GLU A 24 -37.12 12.14 15.44
C GLU A 24 -37.03 13.34 14.48
N GLU A 25 -35.89 14.03 14.47
CA GLU A 25 -35.52 14.84 13.32
C GLU A 25 -35.32 13.87 12.16
N ALA A 26 -36.34 13.79 11.32
CA ALA A 26 -36.25 13.20 10.00
C ALA A 26 -35.01 13.79 9.32
N MET A 27 -33.98 12.96 9.16
CA MET A 27 -32.81 13.28 8.35
C MET A 27 -33.33 13.51 6.93
N GLU A 28 -33.51 14.79 6.57
CA GLU A 28 -33.83 15.17 5.20
C GLU A 28 -32.74 14.60 4.31
N GLU A 29 -33.14 13.68 3.44
CA GLU A 29 -32.31 13.20 2.36
C GLU A 29 -32.13 14.38 1.40
N GLU A 30 -31.10 15.21 1.64
CA GLU A 30 -30.63 16.16 0.64
C GLU A 30 -30.14 15.36 -0.56
N THR A 31 -31.05 15.14 -1.49
CA THR A 31 -30.75 14.74 -2.87
C THR A 31 -30.01 15.91 -3.52
N THR A 32 -28.72 16.03 -3.20
CA THR A 32 -27.82 16.89 -3.96
C THR A 32 -27.92 16.45 -5.41
N GLY A 33 -28.41 17.34 -6.28
CA GLY A 33 -28.39 17.12 -7.72
C GLY A 33 -26.97 16.77 -8.19
N PRO A 34 -26.78 16.18 -9.39
CA PRO A 34 -25.46 15.75 -9.83
C PRO A 34 -24.49 16.92 -9.72
N ALA A 35 -23.52 16.81 -8.82
CA ALA A 35 -22.54 17.86 -8.60
C ALA A 35 -21.83 18.16 -9.93
N GLU A 36 -21.84 19.43 -10.34
CA GLU A 36 -21.12 19.86 -11.54
C GLU A 36 -19.63 19.88 -11.22
N TYR A 37 -18.91 18.86 -11.67
CA TYR A 37 -17.45 18.77 -11.52
C TYR A 37 -16.76 19.36 -12.74
N THR A 38 -15.82 20.28 -12.51
CA THR A 38 -14.87 20.71 -13.55
C THR A 38 -13.57 19.92 -13.39
N VAL A 39 -13.21 19.13 -14.39
CA VAL A 39 -11.92 18.43 -14.43
C VAL A 39 -10.92 19.30 -15.19
N THR A 40 -9.78 19.58 -14.56
CA THR A 40 -8.66 20.30 -15.18
C THR A 40 -7.47 19.37 -15.36
N ALA A 41 -6.64 19.61 -16.37
CA ALA A 41 -5.42 18.85 -16.58
C ALA A 41 -4.48 18.95 -15.35
N PHE A 42 -3.96 17.81 -14.92
CA PHE A 42 -2.98 17.75 -13.84
C PHE A 42 -1.57 17.98 -14.41
N THR A 43 -0.79 18.84 -13.75
CA THR A 43 0.61 19.07 -14.14
C THR A 43 1.41 17.78 -13.93
N PRO A 44 2.19 17.30 -14.91
CA PRO A 44 3.06 16.14 -14.73
C PRO A 44 4.02 16.32 -13.55
N SER A 45 4.34 15.22 -12.86
CA SER A 45 5.42 15.22 -11.85
C SER A 45 6.78 15.21 -12.52
N ALA A 46 7.86 15.38 -11.75
CA ALA A 46 9.23 15.17 -12.23
C ALA A 46 9.31 13.87 -13.06
N GLU A 47 10.22 13.74 -14.01
CA GLU A 47 10.43 12.51 -14.79
C GLU A 47 11.84 11.97 -14.56
N PHE A 48 11.99 10.65 -14.62
CA PHE A 48 13.29 9.97 -14.53
C PHE A 48 13.50 9.11 -15.77
N GLY A 49 13.50 9.75 -16.94
CA GLY A 49 13.55 9.06 -18.24
C GLY A 49 14.88 8.34 -18.53
N ASP A 50 15.93 8.64 -17.76
CA ASP A 50 17.23 7.96 -17.81
C ASP A 50 17.36 6.81 -16.81
N ALA A 51 16.35 6.56 -15.97
CA ALA A 51 16.38 5.50 -14.97
C ALA A 51 16.33 4.12 -15.62
N SER A 52 17.23 3.23 -15.20
CA SER A 52 17.31 1.86 -15.73
C SER A 52 17.75 0.86 -14.68
N ILE A 53 17.41 -0.40 -14.91
CA ILE A 53 18.09 -1.54 -14.27
C ILE A 53 19.05 -2.07 -15.32
N ASP A 54 20.35 -1.82 -15.12
CA ASP A 54 21.40 -2.18 -16.06
C ASP A 54 21.87 -3.63 -15.87
N GLY A 55 21.64 -4.18 -14.68
CA GLY A 55 22.02 -5.53 -14.32
C GLY A 55 21.41 -5.97 -12.99
N VAL A 56 21.32 -7.28 -12.81
CA VAL A 56 20.93 -7.91 -11.54
C VAL A 56 21.78 -9.15 -11.32
N GLU A 57 22.32 -9.28 -10.13
CA GLU A 57 22.94 -10.50 -9.64
C GLU A 57 22.14 -11.04 -8.45
N PHE A 58 21.98 -12.36 -8.38
CA PHE A 58 21.48 -13.03 -7.20
C PHE A 58 22.46 -14.12 -6.79
N SER A 59 23.06 -13.97 -5.62
CA SER A 59 24.01 -14.95 -5.09
C SER A 59 23.92 -15.00 -3.56
N ASN A 60 24.01 -16.20 -3.00
CA ASN A 60 23.98 -16.44 -1.54
C ASN A 60 22.77 -15.79 -0.82
N GLY A 61 21.58 -15.85 -1.42
CA GLY A 61 20.36 -15.28 -0.82
C GLY A 61 20.34 -13.75 -0.78
N LYS A 62 21.07 -13.10 -1.68
CA LYS A 62 21.19 -11.65 -1.78
C LYS A 62 21.02 -11.20 -3.22
N PHE A 63 20.19 -10.18 -3.43
CA PHE A 63 20.15 -9.45 -4.68
C PHE A 63 21.16 -8.31 -4.67
N ASP A 64 21.74 -8.06 -5.84
CA ASP A 64 22.53 -6.87 -6.13
C ASP A 64 22.10 -6.29 -7.47
N PHE A 65 21.37 -5.17 -7.42
CA PHE A 65 20.90 -4.46 -8.60
C PHE A 65 21.88 -3.37 -9.02
N GLN A 66 22.12 -3.27 -10.32
CA GLN A 66 22.84 -2.14 -10.91
C GLN A 66 21.81 -1.16 -11.44
N ILE A 67 21.65 -0.03 -10.75
CA ILE A 67 20.71 1.01 -11.14
C ILE A 67 21.45 2.07 -11.95
N GLY A 68 21.00 2.27 -13.18
CA GLY A 68 21.46 3.30 -14.09
C GLY A 68 20.63 4.57 -14.00
N GLY A 69 21.12 5.61 -14.67
CA GLY A 69 20.55 6.95 -14.62
C GLY A 69 21.22 7.86 -13.60
N SER A 70 21.18 9.14 -13.89
CA SER A 70 21.73 10.21 -13.06
C SER A 70 20.66 10.90 -12.21
N THR A 71 19.40 10.84 -12.65
CA THR A 71 18.29 11.53 -12.00
C THR A 71 17.52 10.63 -11.02
N TYR A 72 17.68 9.31 -11.11
CA TYR A 72 17.04 8.33 -10.24
C TYR A 72 18.02 7.79 -9.19
N LYS A 73 17.61 7.82 -7.92
CA LYS A 73 18.40 7.35 -6.79
C LYS A 73 17.48 6.68 -5.77
N LEU A 74 17.72 5.40 -5.52
CA LEU A 74 16.97 4.63 -4.53
C LEU A 74 17.00 5.31 -3.14
N GLY A 75 15.87 5.30 -2.45
CA GLY A 75 15.67 5.92 -1.15
C GLY A 75 15.43 7.43 -1.19
N VAL A 76 15.40 8.06 -2.37
CA VAL A 76 15.22 9.52 -2.50
C VAL A 76 13.79 9.85 -2.90
N GLN A 77 13.20 10.82 -2.21
CA GLN A 77 11.88 11.35 -2.50
C GLN A 77 11.82 12.03 -3.87
N THR A 78 10.67 11.92 -4.54
CA THR A 78 10.42 12.74 -5.74
C THR A 78 10.32 14.21 -5.30
N PRO A 79 11.09 15.15 -5.88
CA PRO A 79 11.20 16.52 -5.35
C PRO A 79 9.89 17.30 -5.20
N ASP A 80 8.87 16.95 -5.99
CA ASP A 80 7.56 17.59 -6.01
C ASP A 80 6.46 16.78 -5.30
N ALA A 81 6.79 15.65 -4.66
CA ALA A 81 5.81 14.81 -3.97
C ALA A 81 4.94 15.57 -2.94
N PRO A 82 5.50 16.46 -2.08
CA PRO A 82 4.70 17.23 -1.13
C PRO A 82 3.64 18.14 -1.77
N GLN A 83 3.88 18.63 -2.99
CA GLN A 83 3.01 19.56 -3.70
C GLN A 83 1.96 18.83 -4.52
N LYS A 84 2.26 17.61 -4.98
CA LYS A 84 1.37 16.82 -5.83
C LYS A 84 0.21 16.21 -5.06
N MET A 85 0.39 15.93 -3.76
CA MET A 85 -0.62 15.26 -2.92
C MET A 85 -1.08 13.92 -3.52
N CYS A 86 -0.24 13.30 -4.34
CA CYS A 86 -0.48 11.98 -4.93
C CYS A 86 0.11 10.90 -4.03
N ALA A 87 -0.31 9.65 -4.24
CA ALA A 87 0.34 8.50 -3.62
C ALA A 87 1.84 8.51 -3.98
N ASN A 88 2.68 8.44 -2.95
CA ASN A 88 4.14 8.49 -3.07
C ASN A 88 4.73 7.70 -1.90
N SER A 89 5.80 6.94 -2.14
CA SER A 89 6.40 6.13 -1.08
C SER A 89 6.99 7.02 0.02
N ALA A 90 6.84 6.62 1.29
CA ALA A 90 7.45 7.33 2.42
C ALA A 90 8.99 7.29 2.39
N GLU A 91 9.56 6.27 1.76
CA GLU A 91 11.01 6.08 1.61
C GLU A 91 11.50 6.43 0.19
N GLY A 92 10.60 6.86 -0.69
CA GLY A 92 10.91 7.42 -2.01
C GLY A 92 11.17 6.35 -3.07
N GLN A 93 12.05 6.66 -4.01
CA GLN A 93 12.37 5.84 -5.17
C GLN A 93 12.85 4.44 -4.77
N HIS A 94 12.33 3.40 -5.42
CA HIS A 94 12.52 2.01 -4.99
C HIS A 94 12.38 1.01 -6.12
N ILE A 95 12.76 -0.23 -5.85
CA ILE A 95 12.52 -1.38 -6.71
C ILE A 95 11.25 -2.07 -6.21
N HIS A 96 10.28 -2.29 -7.09
CA HIS A 96 9.25 -3.30 -6.88
C HIS A 96 9.84 -4.64 -7.26
N LEU A 97 10.03 -5.54 -6.29
CA LEU A 97 10.49 -6.91 -6.53
C LEU A 97 9.34 -7.89 -6.30
N ILE A 98 9.04 -8.72 -7.28
CA ILE A 98 8.08 -9.82 -7.19
C ILE A 98 8.83 -11.11 -7.52
N VAL A 99 8.70 -12.11 -6.65
CA VAL A 99 9.26 -13.46 -6.84
C VAL A 99 8.10 -14.45 -6.89
N ASP A 100 8.02 -15.20 -7.97
CA ASP A 100 6.90 -16.10 -8.32
C ASP A 100 5.55 -15.38 -8.26
N ASN A 101 4.69 -15.79 -7.32
CA ASN A 101 3.35 -15.23 -7.12
C ASN A 101 3.22 -14.49 -5.77
N GLU A 102 4.34 -14.22 -5.10
CA GLU A 102 4.33 -13.52 -3.83
C GLU A 102 4.00 -12.02 -4.02
N PRO A 103 3.46 -11.34 -2.99
CA PRO A 103 3.28 -9.90 -3.01
C PRO A 103 4.60 -9.17 -3.31
N TYR A 104 4.50 -7.98 -3.92
CA TYR A 104 5.69 -7.17 -4.15
C TYR A 104 6.38 -6.80 -2.83
N ALA A 105 7.71 -6.78 -2.87
CA ALA A 105 8.54 -6.20 -1.84
C ALA A 105 9.15 -4.89 -2.36
N ALA A 106 8.93 -3.79 -1.63
CA ALA A 106 9.61 -2.53 -1.89
C ALA A 106 11.05 -2.58 -1.37
N LYS A 107 12.02 -2.23 -2.21
CA LYS A 107 13.45 -2.22 -1.86
C LYS A 107 14.06 -0.87 -2.18
N TYR A 108 14.56 -0.20 -1.14
CA TYR A 108 15.08 1.17 -1.19
C TYR A 108 16.60 1.24 -1.30
N THR A 109 17.26 0.08 -1.40
CA THR A 109 18.70 -0.05 -1.64
C THR A 109 18.92 -1.03 -2.79
N ALA A 110 20.06 -0.88 -3.46
CA ALA A 110 20.39 -1.68 -4.63
C ALA A 110 20.76 -3.12 -4.26
N SER A 111 21.40 -3.31 -3.11
CA SER A 111 21.75 -4.63 -2.59
C SER A 111 20.99 -4.91 -1.29
N PHE A 112 20.42 -6.11 -1.18
CA PHE A 112 19.63 -6.53 -0.02
C PHE A 112 19.50 -8.05 0.04
N ASP A 113 19.35 -8.57 1.26
CA ASP A 113 19.09 -9.99 1.47
C ASP A 113 17.65 -10.34 1.09
N TYR A 114 17.49 -11.49 0.45
CA TYR A 114 16.21 -12.05 0.05
C TYR A 114 16.35 -13.58 -0.08
N GLN A 115 15.72 -14.30 0.83
CA GLN A 115 15.79 -15.76 0.85
C GLN A 115 14.80 -16.33 -0.18
N ILE A 116 15.31 -17.13 -1.10
CA ILE A 116 14.54 -17.88 -2.09
C ILE A 116 14.93 -19.35 -1.94
N PRO A 117 13.97 -20.30 -1.89
CA PRO A 117 14.29 -21.72 -1.91
C PRO A 117 15.14 -22.13 -3.12
N ASP A 118 15.82 -23.27 -3.03
CA ASP A 118 16.52 -23.82 -4.19
C ASP A 118 15.50 -24.25 -5.25
N GLY A 119 15.70 -23.79 -6.49
CA GLY A 119 14.81 -24.12 -7.60
C GLY A 119 14.82 -23.11 -8.73
N GLU A 120 13.90 -23.31 -9.68
CA GLU A 120 13.58 -22.31 -10.70
C GLU A 120 12.53 -21.35 -10.14
N HIS A 121 12.79 -20.05 -10.30
CA HIS A 121 11.93 -18.97 -9.83
C HIS A 121 11.75 -17.92 -10.92
N TYR A 122 10.57 -17.29 -10.93
CA TYR A 122 10.26 -16.19 -11.83
C TYR A 122 10.39 -14.87 -11.08
N VAL A 123 11.22 -13.96 -11.59
CA VAL A 123 11.45 -12.65 -10.95
C VAL A 123 11.00 -11.54 -11.87
N LEU A 124 10.17 -10.64 -11.34
CA LEU A 124 9.82 -9.37 -11.96
C LEU A 124 10.32 -8.22 -11.09
N ALA A 125 11.13 -7.35 -11.68
CA ALA A 125 11.65 -6.16 -11.02
C ALA A 125 11.47 -4.91 -11.89
N PHE A 126 11.02 -3.81 -11.30
CA PHE A 126 10.92 -2.51 -11.97
C PHE A 126 11.06 -1.35 -10.99
N LEU A 127 11.43 -0.19 -11.52
CA LEU A 127 11.65 1.04 -10.74
C LEU A 127 10.33 1.79 -10.50
N SER A 128 10.17 2.33 -9.29
CA SER A 128 8.96 3.01 -8.82
C SER A 128 9.31 4.17 -7.88
N ARG A 129 8.41 5.12 -7.67
CA ARG A 129 8.66 6.36 -6.91
C ARG A 129 7.41 6.84 -6.18
#